data_AF-A0A2X0PB67-F1
#
_entry.id   AF-A0A2X0PB67-F1
#
_cell.length_a   1.000
_cell.length_b   1.000
_cell.length_c   1.000
_cell.angle_alpha   90.00
_cell.angle_beta   90.00
_cell.angle_gamma   90.00
#
_symmetry.space_group_name_H-M   'P 1'
#
loop_
_entity.id
_entity.type
_entity.pdbx_description
1 polymer ?
#
loop_
_entity_poly.entity_id
_entity_poly.type
_entity_poly.pdbx_seq_one_letter_code
_entity_poly.pdbx_strand_id
1 'polypeptide(L)'
;MRPDKPTPHPPAPGLSAVFPPNHGKATHLSPPLLHLLPSLSSKLPKDHPLYHHLVAPRKNRLDPYELQLTIMASKKGVHNSAVVRNRCRRRFKEAVRLVVTREAQGGKGGEGQVVEVDEGGVKGPRRWLIPGYTYIVNLTLEVYKQPLSTMVNEIRQGFLQVKSKTNETAYRNLIDSIEVPEEEEAADSQ
;
A
#
# COMPACT_ATOMS: atom_id res chain seq x y z
N MET A 1 16.90 20.54 -56.76
CA MET A 1 16.17 19.41 -57.37
C MET A 1 15.36 18.72 -56.28
N ARG A 2 14.04 18.82 -56.32
CA ARG A 2 13.08 18.17 -55.40
C ARG A 2 12.18 17.27 -56.25
N PRO A 3 12.00 15.98 -55.94
CA PRO A 3 10.97 15.19 -56.59
C PRO A 3 9.68 15.16 -55.76
N ASP A 4 8.65 15.72 -56.39
CA ASP A 4 7.25 15.30 -56.54
C ASP A 4 6.39 14.84 -55.34
N LYS A 5 5.28 15.59 -55.20
CA LYS A 5 4.05 15.24 -54.48
C LYS A 5 3.25 14.20 -55.27
N PRO A 6 2.61 13.21 -54.61
CA PRO A 6 1.60 12.37 -55.27
C PRO A 6 0.24 13.10 -55.37
N THR A 7 -0.37 13.03 -56.55
CA THR A 7 -1.71 13.53 -56.88
C THR A 7 -2.82 12.55 -56.43
N PRO A 8 -4.07 13.05 -56.25
CA PRO A 8 -5.17 12.34 -55.60
C PRO A 8 -5.94 11.38 -56.53
N HIS A 9 -6.45 10.29 -55.95
CA HIS A 9 -7.29 9.29 -56.61
C HIS A 9 -8.74 9.80 -56.85
N PRO A 10 -9.42 9.35 -57.92
CA PRO A 10 -10.80 9.73 -58.23
C PRO A 10 -11.85 9.03 -57.35
N PRO A 11 -13.04 9.64 -57.15
CA PRO A 11 -14.13 9.06 -56.36
C PRO A 11 -14.89 7.96 -57.12
N ALA A 12 -15.29 6.91 -56.41
CA ALA A 12 -16.09 5.81 -56.93
C ALA A 12 -17.57 6.22 -57.16
N PRO A 13 -18.22 5.77 -58.25
CA PRO A 13 -19.61 6.06 -58.53
C PRO A 13 -20.56 5.21 -57.68
N GLY A 14 -21.60 5.85 -57.15
CA GLY A 14 -22.63 5.23 -56.32
C GLY A 14 -23.62 4.36 -57.11
N LEU A 15 -24.12 3.33 -56.44
CA LEU A 15 -25.38 2.66 -56.78
C LEU A 15 -26.17 2.36 -55.49
N SER A 16 -27.35 2.99 -55.46
CA SER A 16 -28.63 2.53 -54.92
C SER A 16 -28.71 2.00 -53.48
N ALA A 17 -29.36 2.80 -52.65
CA ALA A 17 -30.12 2.36 -51.49
C ALA A 17 -31.11 1.24 -51.86
N VAL A 18 -31.02 0.13 -51.13
CA VAL A 18 -32.14 -0.79 -50.91
C VAL A 18 -32.09 -1.17 -49.43
N PHE A 19 -33.01 -0.60 -48.64
CA PHE A 19 -33.33 -1.08 -47.30
C PHE A 19 -34.15 -2.37 -47.43
N PRO A 20 -33.70 -3.53 -46.90
CA PRO A 20 -34.62 -4.63 -46.62
C PRO A 20 -35.30 -4.44 -45.25
N PRO A 21 -36.56 -4.88 -45.10
CA PRO A 21 -37.31 -4.71 -43.87
C PRO A 21 -36.80 -5.62 -42.76
N ASN A 22 -36.79 -5.03 -41.58
CA ASN A 22 -36.70 -5.66 -40.27
C ASN A 22 -37.71 -6.82 -40.13
N HIS A 23 -37.26 -8.01 -39.73
CA HIS A 23 -37.77 -8.77 -38.58
C HIS A 23 -37.08 -10.14 -38.47
N GLY A 24 -36.17 -10.26 -37.51
CA GLY A 24 -35.57 -11.53 -37.09
C GLY A 24 -34.95 -11.37 -35.72
N LYS A 25 -35.72 -11.65 -34.67
CA LYS A 25 -35.32 -11.58 -33.27
C LYS A 25 -34.19 -12.58 -32.99
N ALA A 26 -32.95 -12.12 -32.92
CA ALA A 26 -31.85 -12.85 -32.29
C ALA A 26 -31.71 -12.37 -30.83
N THR A 27 -32.26 -13.13 -29.90
CA THR A 27 -32.05 -12.96 -28.45
C THR A 27 -30.63 -13.42 -28.09
N HIS A 28 -29.65 -12.55 -28.30
CA HIS A 28 -28.33 -12.69 -27.69
C HIS A 28 -28.32 -11.93 -26.35
N LEU A 29 -28.89 -12.54 -25.32
CA LEU A 29 -28.77 -12.09 -23.93
C LEU A 29 -27.61 -12.83 -23.27
N SER A 30 -26.37 -12.49 -23.64
CA SER A 30 -25.24 -12.72 -22.73
C SER A 30 -25.39 -11.72 -21.57
N PRO A 31 -25.54 -12.15 -20.31
CA PRO A 31 -25.63 -11.20 -19.21
C PRO A 31 -24.31 -10.42 -19.07
N PRO A 32 -24.36 -9.12 -18.75
CA PRO A 32 -23.15 -8.37 -18.45
C PRO A 32 -22.43 -9.00 -17.24
N LEU A 33 -21.12 -9.22 -17.35
CA LEU A 33 -20.26 -9.88 -16.35
C LEU A 33 -20.22 -9.19 -14.97
N LEU A 34 -20.78 -7.99 -14.83
CA LEU A 34 -20.81 -7.23 -13.58
C LEU A 34 -22.19 -6.60 -13.36
N HIS A 35 -23.08 -7.32 -12.68
CA HIS A 35 -24.22 -6.70 -12.01
C HIS A 35 -23.70 -5.99 -10.75
N LEU A 36 -23.37 -4.71 -10.88
CA LEU A 36 -23.22 -3.81 -9.73
C LEU A 36 -24.61 -3.60 -9.13
N LEU A 37 -25.00 -4.48 -8.22
CA LEU A 37 -26.21 -4.31 -7.42
C LEU A 37 -26.01 -3.09 -6.50
N PRO A 38 -26.97 -2.16 -6.43
CA PRO A 38 -26.96 -1.11 -5.42
C PRO A 38 -26.90 -1.76 -4.04
N SER A 39 -25.94 -1.34 -3.22
CA SER A 39 -25.68 -1.91 -1.89
C SER A 39 -26.97 -2.00 -1.08
N LEU A 40 -27.43 -3.23 -0.81
CA LEU A 40 -28.59 -3.53 0.05
C LEU A 40 -28.39 -3.02 1.49
N SER A 41 -27.16 -2.64 1.85
CA SER A 41 -26.76 -2.16 3.18
C SER A 41 -27.60 -0.98 3.69
N SER A 42 -28.05 -0.06 2.83
CA SER A 42 -28.78 1.14 3.28
C SER A 42 -30.28 0.93 3.55
N LYS A 43 -30.85 -0.22 3.19
CA LYS A 43 -32.29 -0.49 3.30
C LYS A 43 -32.64 -1.69 4.19
N LEU A 44 -31.67 -2.35 4.81
CA LEU A 44 -31.98 -3.45 5.72
C LEU A 44 -32.58 -2.92 7.04
N PRO A 45 -33.71 -3.48 7.50
CA PRO A 45 -34.24 -3.23 8.85
C PRO A 45 -33.22 -3.58 9.93
N LYS A 46 -33.19 -2.81 11.03
CA LYS A 46 -32.24 -3.01 12.15
C LYS A 46 -32.34 -4.41 12.78
N ASP A 47 -33.53 -5.01 12.74
CA ASP A 47 -33.81 -6.31 13.34
C ASP A 47 -33.45 -7.49 12.40
N HIS A 48 -33.01 -7.21 11.17
CA HIS A 48 -32.66 -8.24 10.23
C HIS A 48 -31.30 -8.88 10.63
N PRO A 49 -31.17 -10.21 10.67
CA PRO A 49 -29.92 -10.87 11.10
C PRO A 49 -28.70 -10.43 10.26
N LEU A 50 -28.91 -10.17 8.97
CA LEU A 50 -27.85 -9.64 8.09
C LEU A 50 -27.49 -8.17 8.34
N TYR A 51 -28.32 -7.39 9.04
CA TYR A 51 -28.01 -5.99 9.39
C TYR A 51 -26.79 -5.93 10.31
N HIS A 52 -26.67 -6.83 11.28
CA HIS A 52 -25.51 -6.92 12.16
C HIS A 52 -24.22 -7.32 11.44
N HIS A 53 -24.31 -8.02 10.30
CA HIS A 53 -23.13 -8.42 9.52
C HIS A 53 -22.75 -7.39 8.44
N LEU A 54 -23.71 -6.65 7.90
CA LEU A 54 -23.53 -5.74 6.76
C LEU A 54 -23.49 -4.26 7.15
N VAL A 55 -24.13 -3.87 8.25
CA VAL A 55 -24.38 -2.47 8.63
C VAL A 55 -23.85 -2.14 10.02
N ALA A 56 -23.84 -3.11 10.96
CA ALA A 56 -23.18 -2.85 12.23
C ALA A 56 -21.75 -2.36 11.91
N PRO A 57 -21.34 -1.22 12.51
CA PRO A 57 -20.02 -0.70 12.27
C PRO A 57 -19.10 -1.86 12.55
N ARG A 58 -18.34 -2.30 11.53
CA ARG A 58 -17.18 -3.16 11.76
C ARG A 58 -16.44 -2.39 12.83
N LYS A 59 -16.56 -2.87 14.07
CA LYS A 59 -15.86 -2.30 15.20
C LYS A 59 -14.44 -2.52 14.75
N ASN A 60 -13.83 -1.47 14.21
CA ASN A 60 -12.50 -1.52 13.67
C ASN A 60 -11.66 -1.83 14.90
N ARG A 61 -11.52 -3.12 15.21
CA ARG A 61 -10.35 -3.66 15.87
C ARG A 61 -9.27 -3.34 14.87
N LEU A 62 -8.82 -2.09 14.91
CA LEU A 62 -7.62 -1.65 14.23
C LEU A 62 -6.61 -2.67 14.72
N ASP A 63 -6.16 -3.53 13.82
CA ASP A 63 -5.11 -4.45 14.17
C ASP A 63 -4.00 -3.58 14.74
N PRO A 64 -3.42 -3.91 15.90
CA PRO A 64 -2.42 -3.05 16.54
C PRO A 64 -1.20 -2.81 15.62
N TYR A 65 -1.08 -3.58 14.54
CA TYR A 65 -0.06 -3.48 13.50
C TYR A 65 -0.59 -2.98 12.16
N GLU A 66 -1.68 -2.22 12.14
CA GLU A 66 -2.10 -1.48 10.95
C GLU A 66 -1.07 -0.39 10.62
N LEU A 67 -0.46 -0.49 9.45
CA LEU A 67 0.53 0.47 9.00
C LEU A 67 -0.14 1.80 8.62
N GLN A 68 0.01 2.80 9.47
CA GLN A 68 -0.31 4.19 9.14
C GLN A 68 0.86 4.82 8.36
N LEU A 69 0.76 4.84 7.03
CA LEU A 69 1.82 5.36 6.14
C LEU A 69 1.36 6.61 5.38
N THR A 70 2.03 7.73 5.64
CA THR A 70 1.86 8.99 4.92
C THR A 70 3.01 9.20 3.93
N ILE A 71 2.68 9.19 2.64
CA ILE A 71 3.68 9.32 1.56
C ILE A 71 3.61 10.71 0.93
N MET A 72 4.69 11.46 1.12
CA MET A 72 4.88 12.76 0.53
C MET A 72 5.68 12.61 -0.78
N ALA A 73 5.08 13.04 -1.88
CA ALA A 73 5.72 13.05 -3.20
C ALA A 73 5.66 14.48 -3.75
N SER A 74 6.68 15.28 -3.43
CA SER A 74 6.71 16.70 -3.80
C SER A 74 7.05 16.88 -5.28
N LYS A 75 6.58 17.99 -5.87
CA LYS A 75 6.93 18.35 -7.26
C LYS A 75 8.43 18.57 -7.43
N LYS A 76 9.08 19.20 -6.44
CA LYS A 76 10.52 19.50 -6.44
C LYS A 76 11.38 18.25 -6.16
N GLY A 77 10.93 17.34 -5.29
CA GLY A 77 11.70 16.17 -4.87
C GLY A 77 11.55 14.93 -5.76
N VAL A 78 10.42 14.81 -6.48
CA VAL A 78 10.18 13.67 -7.37
C VAL A 78 10.17 14.11 -8.83
N HIS A 79 9.08 14.74 -9.28
CA HIS A 79 8.93 15.15 -10.68
C HIS A 79 7.72 16.09 -10.85
N ASN A 80 7.72 16.92 -11.90
CA ASN A 80 6.60 17.80 -12.23
C ASN A 80 5.33 17.01 -12.62
N SER A 81 5.49 15.93 -13.38
CA SER A 81 4.36 15.07 -13.80
C SER A 81 3.72 14.34 -12.60
N ALA A 82 2.40 14.51 -12.45
CA ALA A 82 1.61 13.79 -11.46
C ALA A 82 1.61 12.27 -11.70
N VAL A 83 1.70 11.83 -12.95
CA VAL A 83 1.75 10.41 -13.31
C VAL A 83 3.01 9.76 -12.74
N VAL A 84 4.16 10.41 -12.88
CA VAL A 84 5.43 9.93 -12.33
C VAL A 84 5.35 9.87 -10.80
N ARG A 85 4.84 10.92 -10.14
CA ARG A 85 4.65 10.93 -8.68
C ARG A 85 3.72 9.82 -8.20
N ASN A 86 2.61 9.57 -8.89
CA ASN A 86 1.69 8.48 -8.57
C ASN A 86 2.33 7.12 -8.80
N ARG A 87 3.15 6.96 -9.84
CA ARG A 87 3.91 5.73 -10.09
C ARG A 87 4.91 5.45 -8.96
N CYS A 88 5.65 6.45 -8.48
CA CYS A 88 6.53 6.31 -7.32
C CYS A 88 5.74 5.91 -6.06
N ARG A 89 4.61 6.58 -5.78
CA ARG A 89 3.75 6.22 -4.63
C ARG A 89 3.27 4.77 -4.71
N ARG A 90 2.86 4.31 -5.90
CA ARG A 90 2.39 2.92 -6.10
C ARG A 90 3.51 1.91 -5.90
N ARG A 91 4.68 2.12 -6.53
CA ARG A 91 5.85 1.23 -6.35
C ARG A 91 6.31 1.18 -4.90
N PHE A 92 6.38 2.33 -4.22
CA PHE A 92 6.78 2.36 -2.82
C PHE A 92 5.78 1.62 -1.91
N LYS A 93 4.47 1.85 -2.09
CA LYS A 93 3.43 1.10 -1.35
C LYS A 93 3.52 -0.39 -1.58
N GLU A 94 3.81 -0.81 -2.81
CA GLU A 94 3.98 -2.22 -3.16
C GLU A 94 5.21 -2.82 -2.47
N ALA A 95 6.36 -2.14 -2.50
CA ALA A 95 7.56 -2.57 -1.81
C ALA A 95 7.34 -2.71 -0.29
N VAL A 96 6.67 -1.73 0.32
CA VAL A 96 6.30 -1.79 1.75
C VAL A 96 5.35 -2.95 2.03
N ARG A 97 4.34 -3.18 1.17
CA ARG A 97 3.47 -4.35 1.30
C ARG A 97 4.26 -5.64 1.24
N LEU A 98 5.20 -5.79 0.31
CA LEU A 98 6.04 -6.98 0.21
C LEU A 98 6.86 -7.21 1.48
N VAL A 99 7.46 -6.17 2.06
CA VAL A 99 8.19 -6.31 3.34
C VAL A 99 7.24 -6.77 4.45
N VAL A 100 6.10 -6.10 4.60
CA VAL A 100 5.19 -6.35 5.74
C VAL A 100 4.41 -7.66 5.59
N THR A 101 3.93 -8.03 4.39
CA THR A 101 3.07 -9.21 4.19
C THR A 101 3.84 -10.46 3.77
N ARG A 102 4.78 -10.33 2.82
CA ARG A 102 5.49 -11.49 2.25
C ARG A 102 6.51 -12.07 3.21
N GLU A 103 7.13 -11.25 4.06
CA GLU A 103 8.04 -11.75 5.11
C GLU A 103 7.34 -12.06 6.43
N ALA A 104 6.10 -11.57 6.61
CA ALA A 104 5.24 -11.99 7.70
C ALA A 104 4.83 -13.46 7.56
N GLN A 105 4.59 -13.92 6.33
CA GLN A 105 4.44 -15.32 5.99
C GLN A 105 5.83 -15.93 5.81
N GLY A 106 6.47 -16.36 6.91
CA GLY A 106 7.81 -16.94 6.89
C GLY A 106 8.06 -17.87 5.68
N GLY A 107 9.17 -17.61 4.97
CA GLY A 107 9.48 -18.14 3.66
C GLY A 107 9.23 -19.64 3.51
N LYS A 108 8.19 -19.98 2.74
CA LYS A 108 8.08 -21.24 2.01
C LYS A 108 8.14 -20.88 0.52
N GLY A 109 9.34 -20.95 -0.07
CA GLY A 109 9.48 -20.95 -1.52
C GLY A 109 10.53 -19.98 -2.05
N GLY A 110 11.62 -20.56 -2.57
CA GLY A 110 12.57 -19.90 -3.47
C GLY A 110 13.97 -19.83 -2.89
N GLU A 111 14.85 -20.72 -3.37
CA GLU A 111 16.29 -20.70 -3.14
C GLU A 111 16.89 -19.31 -3.40
N GLY A 112 17.76 -18.88 -2.49
CA GLY A 112 18.68 -17.75 -2.73
C GLY A 112 18.46 -16.47 -1.92
N GLN A 113 17.42 -16.38 -1.08
CA GLN A 113 17.28 -15.20 -0.21
C GLN A 113 18.04 -15.43 1.09
N VAL A 114 19.15 -14.71 1.26
CA VAL A 114 19.91 -14.63 2.51
C VAL A 114 18.95 -14.25 3.63
N VAL A 115 18.50 -15.27 4.35
CA VAL A 115 17.83 -15.12 5.63
C VAL A 115 18.95 -14.73 6.58
N GLU A 116 19.15 -13.43 6.79
CA GLU A 116 19.74 -12.99 8.04
C GLU A 116 18.83 -13.52 9.14
N VAL A 117 19.34 -14.58 9.76
CA VAL A 117 18.84 -15.16 11.00
C VAL A 117 18.87 -14.02 12.00
N ASP A 118 17.69 -13.57 12.43
CA ASP A 118 17.58 -12.49 13.38
C ASP A 118 16.70 -12.91 14.55
N GLU A 119 17.18 -12.53 15.72
CA GLU A 119 16.93 -13.11 17.03
C GLU A 119 15.49 -12.84 17.51
N GLY A 120 14.82 -13.87 18.01
CA GLY A 120 13.56 -13.72 18.77
C GLY A 120 12.32 -14.39 18.20
N GLY A 121 12.39 -15.06 17.04
CA GLY A 121 11.28 -15.92 16.56
C GLY A 121 9.95 -15.18 16.27
N VAL A 122 9.94 -13.85 16.30
CA VAL A 122 8.75 -13.02 16.08
C VAL A 122 8.42 -13.02 14.58
N LYS A 123 7.46 -13.85 14.19
CA LYS A 123 6.90 -13.89 12.84
C LYS A 123 5.82 -12.83 12.68
N GLY A 124 5.67 -12.30 11.47
CA GLY A 124 4.56 -11.41 11.12
C GLY A 124 4.89 -9.92 11.06
N PRO A 125 3.87 -9.07 10.89
CA PRO A 125 4.01 -7.60 10.82
C PRO A 125 4.68 -6.98 12.06
N ARG A 126 4.63 -7.67 13.20
CA ARG A 126 5.25 -7.27 14.48
C ARG A 126 6.77 -7.15 14.40
N ARG A 127 7.40 -7.87 13.47
CA ARG A 127 8.85 -7.76 13.23
C ARG A 127 9.20 -6.35 12.76
N TRP A 128 8.39 -5.80 11.86
CA TRP A 128 8.69 -4.58 11.12
C TRP A 128 8.02 -3.34 11.70
N LEU A 129 6.79 -3.48 12.22
CA LEU A 129 5.94 -2.37 12.61
C LEU A 129 5.92 -2.18 14.13
N ILE A 130 5.96 -0.91 14.55
CA ILE A 130 5.78 -0.48 15.92
C ILE A 130 4.32 -0.06 16.09
N PRO A 131 3.57 -0.65 17.04
CA PRO A 131 2.16 -0.34 17.22
C PRO A 131 1.97 1.13 17.64
N GLY A 132 0.97 1.80 17.07
CA GLY A 132 0.65 3.20 17.39
C GLY A 132 1.51 4.26 16.69
N TYR A 133 2.51 3.87 15.90
CA TYR A 133 3.35 4.82 15.17
C TYR A 133 2.78 5.16 13.79
N THR A 134 2.92 6.43 13.40
CA THR A 134 2.66 6.91 12.04
C THR A 134 3.99 7.07 11.30
N TYR A 135 4.14 6.41 10.17
CA TYR A 135 5.33 6.49 9.33
C TYR A 135 5.14 7.55 8.26
N ILE A 136 6.04 8.53 8.22
CA ILE A 136 6.05 9.60 7.22
C ILE A 136 7.26 9.41 6.32
N VAL A 137 7.04 9.34 5.01
CA VAL A 137 8.11 9.14 4.03
C VAL A 137 8.05 10.22 2.96
N ASN A 138 9.20 10.86 2.73
CA ASN A 138 9.42 11.76 1.62
C ASN A 138 10.07 10.99 0.46
N LEU A 139 9.35 10.85 -0.65
CA LEU A 139 9.88 10.17 -1.83
C LEU A 139 10.82 11.08 -2.62
N THR A 140 11.86 10.47 -3.17
CA THR A 140 12.79 11.06 -4.13
C THR A 140 12.59 10.43 -5.51
N LEU A 141 13.20 11.02 -6.54
CA LEU A 141 13.17 10.47 -7.89
C LEU A 141 13.88 9.10 -8.01
N GLU A 142 14.81 8.78 -7.12
CA GLU A 142 15.57 7.52 -7.15
C GLU A 142 14.66 6.29 -6.99
N VAL A 143 13.58 6.42 -6.22
CA VAL A 143 12.52 5.41 -6.07
C VAL A 143 11.91 5.01 -7.43
N TYR A 144 11.91 5.92 -8.41
CA TYR A 144 11.42 5.62 -9.75
C TYR A 144 12.37 4.69 -10.53
N LYS A 145 13.68 4.95 -10.42
CA LYS A 145 14.73 4.30 -11.22
C LYS A 145 15.12 2.94 -10.65
N GLN A 146 15.03 2.79 -9.34
CA GLN A 146 15.54 1.63 -8.62
C GLN A 146 14.71 0.35 -8.90
N PRO A 147 15.36 -0.83 -8.98
CA PRO A 147 14.66 -2.10 -9.04
C PRO A 147 13.91 -2.39 -7.72
N LEU A 148 12.81 -3.14 -7.82
CA LEU A 148 11.93 -3.40 -6.68
C LEU A 148 12.62 -4.19 -5.57
N SER A 149 13.51 -5.13 -5.93
CA SER A 149 14.28 -5.94 -4.97
C SER A 149 15.16 -5.10 -4.06
N THR A 150 15.95 -4.18 -4.63
CA THR A 150 16.82 -3.28 -3.85
C THR A 150 15.99 -2.37 -2.95
N MET A 151 14.87 -1.85 -3.45
CA MET A 151 13.97 -1.00 -2.66
C MET A 151 13.40 -1.74 -1.46
N VAL A 152 13.02 -3.01 -1.63
CA VAL A 152 12.54 -3.87 -0.54
C VAL A 152 13.62 -4.03 0.53
N ASN A 153 14.88 -4.25 0.15
CA ASN A 153 15.98 -4.40 1.11
C ASN A 153 16.28 -3.11 1.88
N GLU A 154 16.29 -1.95 1.20
CA GLU A 154 16.48 -0.66 1.86
C GLU A 154 15.34 -0.33 2.82
N ILE A 155 14.09 -0.65 2.45
CA ILE A 155 12.94 -0.46 3.33
C ILE A 155 13.06 -1.33 4.59
N ARG A 156 13.58 -2.56 4.48
CA ARG A 156 13.83 -3.43 5.66
C ARG A 156 14.83 -2.78 6.61
N GLN A 157 15.97 -2.35 6.08
CA GLN A 157 17.00 -1.68 6.87
C GLN A 157 16.44 -0.41 7.51
N GLY A 158 15.64 0.37 6.78
CA GLY A 158 14.95 1.54 7.31
C GLY A 158 14.00 1.21 8.47
N PHE A 159 13.18 0.16 8.36
CA PHE A 159 12.31 -0.26 9.46
C PHE A 159 13.09 -0.75 10.69
N LEU A 160 14.17 -1.50 10.49
CA LEU A 160 15.04 -1.96 11.59
C LEU A 160 15.71 -0.78 12.30
N GLN A 161 16.22 0.20 11.55
CA GLN A 161 16.81 1.41 12.11
C GLN A 161 15.80 2.23 12.91
N VAL A 162 14.60 2.43 12.37
CA VAL A 162 13.52 3.14 13.09
C VAL A 162 13.17 2.41 14.37
N LYS A 163 13.03 1.08 14.32
CA LYS A 163 12.70 0.26 15.50
C LYS A 163 13.80 0.31 16.56
N SER A 164 15.06 0.18 16.15
CA SER A 164 16.22 0.28 17.05
C SER A 164 16.25 1.64 17.74
N LYS A 165 16.14 2.73 16.99
CA LYS A 165 16.16 4.10 17.52
C LYS A 165 14.97 4.37 18.45
N THR A 166 13.77 3.92 18.10
CA THR A 166 12.59 4.08 18.94
C THR A 166 12.74 3.31 20.26
N ASN A 167 13.25 2.08 20.22
CA ASN A 167 13.49 1.30 21.43
C ASN A 167 14.55 1.97 22.32
N GLU A 168 15.65 2.45 21.74
CA GLU A 168 16.69 3.18 22.47
C GLU A 168 16.10 4.40 23.20
N THR A 169 15.30 5.21 22.51
CA THR A 169 14.62 6.35 23.14
C THR A 169 13.66 5.91 24.25
N ALA A 170 12.93 4.82 24.05
CA ALA A 170 12.02 4.28 25.07
C ALA A 170 12.78 3.82 26.32
N TYR A 171 13.93 3.15 26.16
CA TYR A 171 14.78 2.73 27.27
C TYR A 171 15.38 3.92 28.01
N ARG A 172 15.86 4.95 27.29
CA ARG A 172 16.36 6.18 27.92
C ARG A 172 15.29 6.85 28.78
N ASN A 173 14.08 7.03 28.23
CA ASN A 173 12.98 7.61 28.98
C ASN A 173 12.61 6.77 30.22
N LEU A 174 12.73 5.45 30.15
CA LEU A 174 12.47 4.56 31.28
C LEU A 174 13.55 4.71 32.35
N ILE A 175 14.83 4.76 31.96
CA ILE A 175 15.96 5.01 32.88
C ILE A 175 15.79 6.35 33.58
N ASP A 176 15.45 7.40 32.85
CA ASP A 176 15.24 8.74 33.41
C ASP A 176 14.05 8.79 34.38
N SER A 177 13.10 7.86 34.27
CA SER A 177 11.94 7.75 35.17
C SER A 177 12.23 6.97 36.45
N ILE A 178 13.37 6.26 36.53
CA ILE A 178 13.78 5.57 37.75
C ILE A 178 14.40 6.61 38.68
N GLU A 179 13.60 7.14 39.60
CA GLU A 179 14.13 7.88 40.75
C GLU A 179 14.95 6.92 41.62
N VAL A 180 16.27 7.13 41.67
CA VAL A 180 17.14 6.44 42.62
C VAL A 180 16.96 7.14 43.96
N PRO A 181 16.40 6.48 44.99
CA PRO A 181 16.34 7.09 46.31
C PRO A 181 17.77 7.36 46.78
N GLU A 182 18.08 8.62 47.04
CA GLU A 182 19.31 9.00 47.73
C GLU A 182 19.27 8.33 49.10
N GLU A 183 20.21 7.41 49.35
CA GLU A 183 20.42 6.85 50.68
C GLU A 183 20.77 8.04 51.58
N GLU A 184 19.79 8.50 52.36
CA GLU A 184 20.03 9.41 53.48
C GLU A 184 21.10 8.74 54.34
N GLU A 185 22.34 9.23 54.25
CA GLU A 185 23.42 8.86 55.15
C GLU A 185 22.85 9.04 56.56
N ALA A 186 22.57 7.90 57.19
CA ALA A 186 22.15 7.85 58.56
C ALA A 186 23.14 8.68 59.35
N ALA A 187 22.62 9.77 59.90
CA ALA A 187 23.26 10.57 60.92
C ALA A 187 23.58 9.68 62.11
N ASP A 188 24.68 8.91 62.03
CA ASP A 188 25.21 8.21 63.18
C ASP A 188 26.09 9.20 63.94
N SER A 189 25.44 9.72 64.96
CA SER A 189 25.98 10.56 66.00
C SER A 189 27.06 9.80 66.76
N GLN A 190 28.24 10.40 66.97
CA GLN A 190 28.87 10.57 68.29
C GLN A 190 30.17 11.39 68.21
#